data_AF-A0A925AG53-F1
#
_entry.id   AF-A0A925AG53-F1
#
_cell.length_a   1.000
_cell.length_b   1.000
_cell.length_c   1.000
_cell.angle_alpha   90.00
_cell.angle_beta   90.00
_cell.angle_gamma   90.00
#
_symmetry.space_group_name_H-M   'P 1'
#
loop_
_entity.id
_entity.type
_entity.pdbx_description
1 polymer ?
#
loop_
_entity_poly.entity_id
_entity_poly.type
_entity_poly.pdbx_seq_one_letter_code
_entity_poly.pdbx_strand_id
1 'polypeptide(L)'
;MNQEQMNRIRVCFDALTPRTPELADRFHTRLFARHPPLRALFPRDLSQAKQDFAAGLRLIVKNLHQLDNVRGTLMDIGAKQSKLNVTPGHYGIAREVLLSTIREMSGPVWSDELAQDWTEAINSVVSLMVLGAGKARMQAA
;
A
#
# COMPACT_ATOMS: atom_id res chain seq x y z
N MET A 1 -12.54 -8.63 7.45
CA MET A 1 -11.92 -8.11 8.68
C MET A 1 -12.92 -7.88 9.81
N ASN A 2 -12.66 -8.47 10.99
CA ASN A 2 -13.41 -8.24 12.23
C ASN A 2 -12.80 -7.10 13.09
N GLN A 3 -13.43 -6.77 14.21
CA GLN A 3 -12.99 -5.65 15.07
C GLN A 3 -11.58 -5.85 15.67
N GLU A 4 -11.21 -7.06 16.06
CA GLU A 4 -9.90 -7.37 16.63
C GLU A 4 -8.79 -7.19 15.60
N GLN A 5 -8.98 -7.71 14.39
CA GLN A 5 -8.05 -7.55 13.28
C GLN A 5 -7.83 -6.06 12.95
N MET A 6 -8.92 -5.28 12.88
CA MET A 6 -8.84 -3.84 12.66
C MET A 6 -8.10 -3.11 13.78
N ASN A 7 -8.33 -3.50 15.04
CA ASN A 7 -7.67 -2.89 16.18
C ASN A 7 -6.16 -3.16 16.19
N ARG A 8 -5.72 -4.38 15.85
CA ARG A 8 -4.29 -4.71 15.72
C ARG A 8 -3.60 -3.84 14.67
N ILE A 9 -4.20 -3.67 13.50
CA ILE A 9 -3.66 -2.79 12.45
C ILE A 9 -3.60 -1.35 12.94
N ARG A 10 -4.67 -0.83 13.57
CA ARG A 10 -4.72 0.56 14.06
C ARG A 10 -3.63 0.82 15.09
N VAL A 11 -3.52 -0.01 16.13
CA VAL A 11 -2.49 0.13 17.17
C VAL A 11 -1.09 0.10 16.56
N CYS A 12 -0.83 -0.84 15.63
CA CYS A 12 0.43 -0.89 14.91
C CYS A 12 0.70 0.39 14.12
N PHE A 13 -0.28 0.88 13.37
CA PHE A 13 -0.11 2.06 12.51
C PHE A 13 0.00 3.36 13.31
N ASP A 14 -0.72 3.50 14.42
CA ASP A 14 -0.65 4.67 15.30
C ASP A 14 0.76 4.82 15.88
N ALA A 15 1.38 3.70 16.29
CA ALA A 15 2.78 3.69 16.73
C ALA A 15 3.77 4.10 15.62
N LEU A 16 3.44 3.81 14.35
CA LEU A 16 4.26 4.18 13.19
C LEU A 16 3.96 5.59 12.67
N THR A 17 2.85 6.22 13.07
CA THR A 17 2.37 7.49 12.50
C THR A 17 3.41 8.62 12.55
N PRO A 18 4.10 8.86 13.68
CA PRO A 18 5.15 9.88 13.76
C PRO A 18 6.34 9.62 12.82
N ARG A 19 6.50 8.35 12.40
CA ARG A 19 7.61 7.85 11.57
C ARG A 19 7.15 7.48 10.17
N THR A 20 5.96 7.92 9.73
CA THR A 20 5.48 7.66 8.37
C THR A 20 6.43 8.14 7.25
N PRO A 21 7.17 9.27 7.39
CA PRO A 21 8.19 9.63 6.40
C PRO A 21 9.32 8.59 6.32
N GLU A 22 9.81 8.11 7.46
CA GLU A 22 10.83 7.07 7.52
C GLU A 22 10.32 5.74 6.93
N LEU A 23 9.06 5.40 7.19
CA LEU A 23 8.41 4.21 6.62
C LEU A 23 8.38 4.29 5.09
N ALA A 24 8.03 5.45 4.53
CA ALA A 24 8.02 5.67 3.08
C ALA A 24 9.43 5.58 2.48
N ASP A 25 10.44 6.14 3.16
CA ASP A 25 11.83 6.09 2.73
C ASP A 25 12.37 4.66 2.68
N ARG A 26 12.16 3.90 3.76
CA ARG A 26 12.59 2.51 3.86
C ARG A 26 11.86 1.63 2.85
N PHE A 27 10.56 1.84 2.66
CA PHE A 27 9.77 1.13 1.66
C PHE A 27 10.36 1.31 0.26
N HIS A 28 10.55 2.55 -0.21
CA HIS A 28 11.07 2.80 -1.56
C HIS A 28 12.51 2.28 -1.73
N THR A 29 13.35 2.48 -0.72
CA THR A 29 14.74 1.98 -0.71
C THR A 29 14.76 0.46 -0.88
N ARG A 30 13.95 -0.26 -0.08
CA ARG A 30 13.83 -1.73 -0.15
C ARG A 30 13.19 -2.20 -1.45
N LEU A 31 12.20 -1.46 -1.97
CA LEU A 31 11.52 -1.78 -3.21
C LEU A 31 12.51 -1.82 -4.37
N PHE A 32 13.36 -0.79 -4.49
CA PHE A 32 14.34 -0.69 -5.56
C PHE A 32 15.55 -1.59 -5.35
N ALA A 33 15.94 -1.88 -4.10
CA ALA A 33 16.98 -2.86 -3.82
C ALA A 33 16.54 -4.28 -4.21
N ARG A 34 15.28 -4.65 -3.88
CA ARG A 34 14.75 -5.99 -4.15
C ARG A 34 14.36 -6.18 -5.62
N HIS A 35 13.83 -5.13 -6.26
CA HIS A 35 13.41 -5.16 -7.66
C HIS A 35 13.88 -3.90 -8.40
N PRO A 36 15.17 -3.83 -8.79
CA PRO A 36 15.75 -2.65 -9.44
C PRO A 36 14.99 -2.11 -10.66
N PRO A 37 14.39 -2.94 -11.54
CA PRO A 37 13.63 -2.44 -12.68
C PRO A 37 12.43 -1.55 -12.30
N LEU A 38 11.86 -1.71 -11.11
CA LEU A 38 10.74 -0.88 -10.66
C LEU A 38 11.12 0.60 -10.53
N ARG A 39 12.41 0.93 -10.37
CA ARG A 39 12.87 2.32 -10.28
C ARG A 39 12.47 3.16 -11.49
N ALA A 40 12.39 2.55 -12.67
CA ALA A 40 12.01 3.22 -13.91
C ALA A 40 10.54 3.68 -13.93
N LEU A 41 9.68 3.11 -13.07
CA LEU A 41 8.28 3.51 -12.95
C LEU A 41 8.07 4.74 -12.07
N PHE A 42 9.13 5.24 -11.43
CA PHE A 42 9.07 6.36 -10.50
C PHE A 42 9.85 7.57 -11.03
N PRO A 43 9.41 8.80 -10.71
CA PRO A 43 10.16 10.02 -11.01
C PRO A 43 11.55 10.04 -10.35
N ARG A 44 12.42 10.96 -10.79
CA ARG A 44 13.75 11.17 -10.16
C ARG A 44 13.59 11.60 -8.71
N ASP A 45 12.71 12.57 -8.45
CA ASP A 45 12.32 13.02 -7.12
C ASP A 45 11.15 12.17 -6.59
N LEU A 46 11.33 11.55 -5.43
CA LEU A 46 10.36 10.67 -4.80
C LEU A 46 9.50 11.37 -3.75
N SER A 47 9.66 12.69 -3.55
CA SER A 47 8.96 13.43 -2.48
C SER A 47 7.45 13.25 -2.56
N GLN A 48 6.86 13.45 -3.73
CA GLN A 48 5.42 13.23 -3.93
C GLN A 48 5.02 11.76 -3.76
N ALA A 49 5.79 10.82 -4.32
CA ALA A 49 5.51 9.39 -4.23
C ALA A 49 5.50 8.90 -2.76
N LYS A 50 6.40 9.42 -1.93
CA LYS A 50 6.46 9.12 -0.49
C LYS A 50 5.27 9.71 0.26
N GLN A 51 4.84 10.93 -0.07
CA GLN A 51 3.65 11.54 0.51
C GLN A 51 2.38 10.76 0.13
N ASP A 52 2.22 10.42 -1.15
CA ASP A 52 1.10 9.64 -1.66
C ASP A 52 1.04 8.25 -1.03
N PHE A 53 2.19 7.61 -0.85
CA PHE A 53 2.31 6.34 -0.14
C PHE A 53 1.82 6.45 1.31
N ALA A 54 2.29 7.45 2.06
CA ALA A 54 1.86 7.65 3.45
C ALA A 54 0.37 8.00 3.53
N ALA A 55 -0.15 8.79 2.60
CA ALA A 55 -1.57 9.10 2.49
C ALA A 55 -2.41 7.85 2.17
N GLY A 56 -1.90 6.98 1.29
CA GLY A 56 -2.49 5.68 0.98
C GLY A 56 -2.63 4.82 2.23
N LEU A 57 -1.56 4.66 3.02
CA LEU A 57 -1.63 3.88 4.27
C LEU A 57 -2.67 4.44 5.25
N ARG A 58 -2.71 5.77 5.43
CA ARG A 58 -3.74 6.42 6.25
C ARG A 58 -5.15 6.16 5.73
N LEU A 59 -5.35 6.20 4.42
CA LEU A 59 -6.65 5.92 3.79
C LEU A 59 -7.09 4.48 4.09
N ILE A 60 -6.18 3.51 3.99
CA ILE A 60 -6.46 2.10 4.31
C ILE A 60 -6.89 1.98 5.77
N VAL A 61 -6.06 2.46 6.71
CA VAL A 61 -6.31 2.30 8.15
C VAL A 61 -7.60 3.00 8.60
N LYS A 62 -7.90 4.19 8.03
CA LYS A 62 -9.13 4.93 8.32
C LYS A 62 -10.39 4.18 7.85
N ASN A 63 -10.28 3.40 6.76
CA ASN A 63 -11.44 2.77 6.11
C ASN A 63 -11.46 1.23 6.23
N LEU A 64 -10.68 0.63 7.15
CA LEU A 64 -10.65 -0.83 7.35
C LEU A 64 -12.03 -1.47 7.55
N HIS A 65 -12.97 -0.73 8.16
CA HIS A 65 -14.32 -1.19 8.44
C HIS A 65 -15.26 -1.09 7.22
N GLN A 66 -14.93 -0.24 6.24
CA GLN A 66 -15.79 0.04 5.10
C GLN A 66 -14.99 0.58 3.91
N LEU A 67 -14.18 -0.28 3.29
CA LEU A 67 -13.40 0.08 2.10
C LEU A 67 -14.27 0.50 0.91
N ASP A 68 -15.55 0.09 0.89
CA ASP A 68 -16.50 0.51 -0.13
C ASP A 68 -16.72 2.03 -0.19
N ASN A 69 -16.60 2.74 0.94
CA ASN A 69 -16.71 4.20 0.97
C ASN A 69 -15.62 4.89 0.17
N VAL A 70 -14.47 4.23 0.00
CA VAL A 70 -13.31 4.75 -0.74
C VAL A 70 -13.07 3.97 -2.03
N ARG A 71 -14.00 3.11 -2.44
CA ARG A 71 -13.90 2.29 -3.66
C ARG A 71 -13.59 3.12 -4.89
N GLY A 72 -14.34 4.20 -5.13
CA GLY A 72 -14.13 5.09 -6.27
C GLY A 72 -12.71 5.68 -6.27
N THR A 73 -12.28 6.21 -5.13
CA THR A 73 -10.92 6.76 -4.95
C THR A 73 -9.83 5.71 -5.22
N LEU A 74 -9.98 4.49 -4.70
CA LEU A 74 -9.00 3.41 -4.92
C LEU A 74 -8.96 2.98 -6.39
N MET A 75 -10.11 2.89 -7.05
CA MET A 75 -10.18 2.62 -8.49
C MET A 75 -9.49 3.71 -9.30
N ASP A 76 -9.68 4.99 -8.95
CA ASP A 76 -9.02 6.11 -9.62
C ASP A 76 -7.50 6.10 -9.45
N ILE A 77 -7.01 5.74 -8.26
CA ILE A 77 -5.57 5.55 -8.03
C ILE A 77 -5.05 4.43 -8.94
N GLY A 78 -5.73 3.28 -8.99
CA GLY A 78 -5.36 2.17 -9.87
C GLY A 78 -5.36 2.56 -11.35
N ALA A 79 -6.35 3.34 -11.80
CA ALA A 79 -6.43 3.87 -13.15
C ALA A 79 -5.28 4.83 -13.48
N LYS A 80 -4.83 5.64 -12.51
CA LYS A 80 -3.64 6.50 -12.68
C LYS A 80 -2.36 5.67 -12.76
N GLN A 81 -2.20 4.67 -11.89
CA GLN A 81 -1.02 3.81 -11.88
C GLN A 81 -0.92 2.92 -13.12
N SER A 82 -2.05 2.53 -13.74
CA SER A 82 -2.03 1.76 -14.98
C SER A 82 -1.40 2.53 -16.14
N LYS A 83 -1.57 3.87 -16.19
CA LYS A 83 -0.92 4.77 -17.16
C LYS A 83 0.61 4.85 -16.97
N LEU A 84 1.10 4.48 -15.79
CA LEU A 84 2.52 4.39 -15.46
C LEU A 84 3.09 2.98 -15.66
N ASN A 85 2.41 2.12 -16.44
CA ASN A 85 2.79 0.74 -16.70
C ASN A 85 2.89 -0.14 -15.43
N VAL A 86 2.18 0.21 -14.36
CA VAL A 86 2.07 -0.65 -13.18
C VAL A 86 1.19 -1.86 -13.51
N THR A 87 1.73 -3.05 -13.26
CA THR A 87 1.06 -4.33 -13.51
C THR A 87 0.55 -4.95 -12.21
N PRO A 88 -0.40 -5.91 -12.28
CA PRO A 88 -0.83 -6.68 -11.10
C PRO A 88 0.34 -7.30 -10.30
N GLY A 89 1.38 -7.80 -10.99
CA GLY A 89 2.56 -8.39 -10.37
C GLY A 89 3.37 -7.40 -9.51
N HIS A 90 3.40 -6.12 -9.90
CA HIS A 90 4.10 -5.09 -9.11
C HIS A 90 3.46 -4.86 -7.74
N TYR A 91 2.14 -5.03 -7.60
CA TYR A 91 1.46 -4.91 -6.31
C TYR A 91 1.85 -6.03 -5.33
N GLY A 92 2.08 -7.25 -5.84
CA GLY A 92 2.55 -8.37 -5.01
C GLY A 92 3.92 -8.08 -4.40
N ILE A 93 4.85 -7.61 -5.24
CA ILE A 93 6.18 -7.17 -4.82
C ILE A 93 6.08 -6.04 -3.78
N ALA A 94 5.29 -5.00 -4.08
CA ALA A 94 5.11 -3.86 -3.19
C ALA A 94 4.52 -4.28 -1.83
N ARG A 95 3.53 -5.18 -1.81
CA ARG A 95 2.95 -5.72 -0.58
C ARG A 95 4.00 -6.43 0.27
N GLU A 96 4.81 -7.30 -0.32
CA GLU A 96 5.86 -8.00 0.43
C GLU A 96 6.90 -7.04 1.03
N VAL A 97 7.33 -6.06 0.25
CA VAL A 97 8.26 -5.03 0.71
C VAL A 97 7.63 -4.21 1.84
N LEU A 98 6.37 -3.80 1.69
CA LEU A 98 5.63 -3.05 2.70
C LEU A 98 5.54 -3.84 4.02
N LEU A 99 5.08 -5.09 3.98
CA LEU A 99 4.98 -5.93 5.17
C LEU A 99 6.34 -6.13 5.85
N SER A 100 7.41 -6.35 5.08
CA SER A 100 8.77 -6.46 5.63
C SER A 100 9.25 -5.18 6.31
N THR A 101 8.79 -4.01 5.83
CA THR A 101 9.16 -2.71 6.36
C THR A 101 8.36 -2.40 7.62
N ILE A 102 7.05 -2.68 7.63
CA ILE A 102 6.21 -2.57 8.82
C ILE A 102 6.77 -3.49 9.92
N ARG A 103 7.09 -4.76 9.61
CA ARG A 103 7.70 -5.71 10.54
C ARG A 103 8.96 -5.17 11.21
N GLU A 104 9.88 -4.62 10.43
CA GLU A 104 11.11 -4.03 10.97
C GLU A 104 10.78 -2.87 11.92
N MET A 105 9.89 -1.97 11.50
CA MET A 105 9.63 -0.72 12.22
C MET A 105 8.70 -0.88 13.43
N SER A 106 7.81 -1.87 13.43
CA SER A 106 6.90 -2.17 14.54
C SER A 106 7.58 -2.97 15.66
N GLY A 107 8.73 -3.59 15.36
CA GLY A 107 9.54 -4.31 16.34
C GLY A 107 8.73 -5.34 17.13
N PRO A 108 8.74 -5.30 18.49
CA PRO A 108 8.02 -6.28 19.33
C PRO A 108 6.51 -6.34 19.14
N VAL A 109 5.89 -5.32 18.53
CA VAL A 109 4.45 -5.30 18.25
C VAL A 109 4.10 -6.24 17.08
N TRP A 110 5.09 -6.65 16.28
CA TRP A 110 4.86 -7.56 15.17
C TRP A 110 4.48 -8.97 15.62
N SER A 111 3.41 -9.51 15.04
CA SER A 111 2.99 -10.90 15.21
C SER A 111 2.56 -11.49 13.87
N ASP A 112 2.41 -12.82 13.80
CA ASP A 112 1.93 -13.49 12.59
C ASP A 112 0.46 -13.14 12.29
N GLU A 113 -0.36 -12.93 13.31
CA GLU A 113 -1.74 -12.44 13.15
C GLU A 113 -1.75 -11.02 12.56
N LEU A 114 -0.89 -10.13 13.05
CA LEU A 114 -0.78 -8.78 12.52
C LEU A 114 -0.29 -8.80 11.06
N ALA A 115 0.61 -9.72 10.70
CA ALA A 115 1.06 -9.91 9.33
C ALA A 115 -0.10 -10.33 8.40
N GLN A 116 -0.94 -11.26 8.87
CA GLN A 116 -2.12 -11.72 8.14
C GLN A 116 -3.16 -10.61 7.98
N ASP A 117 -3.42 -9.84 9.04
CA ASP A 117 -4.37 -8.74 9.02
C ASP A 117 -3.95 -7.65 8.02
N TRP A 118 -2.69 -7.23 8.06
CA TRP A 118 -2.16 -6.29 7.07
C TRP A 118 -2.24 -6.84 5.65
N THR A 119 -1.97 -8.13 5.47
CA THR A 119 -2.08 -8.80 4.16
C THR A 119 -3.51 -8.75 3.62
N GLU A 120 -4.51 -9.08 4.44
CA GLU A 120 -5.94 -9.00 4.08
C GLU A 120 -6.34 -7.57 3.70
N ALA A 121 -5.95 -6.58 4.51
CA ALA A 121 -6.25 -5.18 4.27
C ALA A 121 -5.63 -4.67 2.96
N ILE A 122 -4.34 -4.93 2.73
CA ILE A 122 -3.64 -4.51 1.52
C ILE A 122 -4.22 -5.20 0.28
N ASN A 123 -4.54 -6.50 0.36
CA ASN A 123 -5.12 -7.24 -0.76
C ASN A 123 -6.49 -6.69 -1.15
N SER A 124 -7.32 -6.31 -0.17
CA SER A 124 -8.63 -5.71 -0.43
C SER A 124 -8.50 -4.39 -1.20
N VAL A 125 -7.52 -3.57 -0.82
CA VAL A 125 -7.22 -2.30 -1.47
C VAL A 125 -6.66 -2.50 -2.88
N VAL A 126 -5.67 -3.38 -3.03
CA VAL A 126 -5.05 -3.72 -4.32
C VAL A 126 -6.11 -4.27 -5.29
N SER A 127 -7.06 -5.07 -4.82
CA SER A 127 -8.13 -5.59 -5.67
C SER A 127 -8.96 -4.47 -6.30
N LEU A 128 -9.31 -3.44 -5.53
CA LEU A 128 -10.05 -2.28 -6.06
C LEU A 128 -9.20 -1.44 -7.02
N MET A 129 -7.91 -1.28 -6.74
CA MET A 129 -6.98 -0.60 -7.65
C MET A 129 -6.82 -1.37 -8.98
N VAL A 130 -6.70 -2.69 -8.94
CA VAL A 130 -6.62 -3.55 -10.14
C VAL A 130 -7.92 -3.46 -10.95
N LEU A 131 -9.08 -3.44 -10.31
CA LEU A 131 -10.37 -3.22 -10.98
C LEU A 131 -10.41 -1.87 -11.71
N GLY A 132 -9.98 -0.80 -11.05
CA GLY A 132 -9.89 0.53 -11.67
C GLY A 132 -8.91 0.58 -12.84
N ALA A 133 -7.74 -0.05 -12.69
CA ALA A 133 -6.75 -0.18 -13.76
C ALA A 133 -7.31 -0.93 -14.98
N GLY A 134 -8.04 -2.02 -14.76
CA GLY A 134 -8.69 -2.80 -15.81
C GLY A 134 -9.74 -1.98 -16.57
N LYS A 135 -10.63 -1.30 -15.84
CA LYS A 135 -11.66 -0.42 -16.43
C LYS A 135 -11.03 0.69 -17.30
N ALA A 136 -9.97 1.33 -16.80
CA ALA A 136 -9.28 2.39 -17.54
C ALA A 136 -8.63 1.88 -18.84
N ARG A 137 -8.07 0.66 -18.83
CA ARG A 137 -7.48 0.04 -20.04
C ARG A 137 -8.56 -0.30 -21.07
N MET A 138 -9.71 -0.80 -20.64
CA MET A 138 -10.83 -1.10 -21.54
C MET A 138 -11.42 0.15 -22.20
N GLN A 139 -11.41 1.29 -21.52
CA GLN A 139 -11.91 2.56 -22.06
C GLN A 139 -10.93 3.24 -23.02
N ALA A 140 -9.66 2.83 -23.02
CA ALA A 140 -8.61 3.38 -23.87
C ALA A 140 -8.30 2.50 -25.10
N ALA A 141 -8.95 1.34 -25.22
CA ALA A 141 -8.87 0.41 -26.34
C ALA A 141 -10.03 0.65 -27.31
#